data_AF-A0A7W3RII1-F1
#
_entry.id   AF-A0A7W3RII1-F1
#
_cell.length_a   1.000
_cell.length_b   1.000
_cell.length_c   1.000
_cell.angle_alpha   90.00
_cell.angle_beta   90.00
_cell.angle_gamma   90.00
#
_symmetry.space_group_name_H-M   'P 1'
#
loop_
_entity.id
_entity.type
_entity.pdbx_description
1 polymer ?
#
loop_
_entity_poly.entity_id
_entity_poly.type
_entity_poly.pdbx_seq_one_letter_code
_entity_poly.pdbx_strand_id
1 'polypeptide(L)'
;MIIPLLALALMGTPAPAHADATKTDGKVGLTVTGHGLQVQQAGGWVDGHPKGARARLYTVYQGVRDELTGWKKATPESMGITKLSAVTWHLRGRKFPQGSWLCIQFADTDGAPCAQIHR
;
A
#
# COMPACT_ATOMS: atom_id res chain seq x y z
N MET A 1 -46.20 -8.38 26.54
CA MET A 1 -45.29 -7.36 25.97
C MET A 1 -44.49 -6.75 27.10
N ILE A 2 -43.16 -6.92 27.09
CA ILE A 2 -42.09 -6.01 27.57
C ILE A 2 -40.80 -6.84 27.45
N ILE A 3 -39.98 -6.50 26.45
CA ILE A 3 -38.65 -7.08 26.21
C ILE A 3 -37.67 -6.13 26.92
N PRO A 4 -36.80 -6.58 27.82
CA PRO A 4 -35.83 -5.69 28.45
C PRO A 4 -34.69 -5.38 27.48
N LEU A 5 -34.42 -4.09 27.29
CA LEU A 5 -33.28 -3.60 26.52
C LEU A 5 -31.96 -4.03 27.19
N LEU A 6 -31.20 -4.91 26.53
CA LEU A 6 -29.76 -4.98 26.72
C LEU A 6 -29.10 -3.96 25.79
N ALA A 7 -28.69 -2.82 26.34
CA ALA A 7 -27.78 -1.91 25.67
C ALA A 7 -26.34 -2.43 25.85
N LEU A 8 -25.86 -3.24 24.90
CA LEU A 8 -24.43 -3.52 24.79
C LEU A 8 -23.74 -2.28 24.20
N ALA A 9 -23.01 -1.56 25.05
CA ALA A 9 -22.05 -0.55 24.63
C ALA A 9 -20.97 -1.21 23.77
N LEU A 10 -21.01 -0.95 22.47
CA LEU A 10 -19.92 -1.24 21.54
C LEU A 10 -18.71 -0.40 21.95
N MET A 11 -17.83 -0.96 22.78
CA MET A 11 -16.48 -0.44 22.97
C MET A 11 -15.79 -0.50 21.61
N GLY A 12 -15.72 0.65 20.94
CA GLY A 12 -15.01 0.81 19.68
C GLY A 12 -13.59 0.31 19.86
N THR A 13 -13.23 -0.73 19.11
CA THR A 13 -11.82 -1.05 18.88
C THR A 13 -11.19 0.20 18.25
N PRO A 14 -10.05 0.70 18.75
CA PRO A 14 -9.31 1.70 18.00
C PRO A 14 -8.91 1.02 16.69
N ALA A 15 -9.62 1.34 15.60
CA ALA A 15 -9.17 1.01 14.27
C ALA A 15 -7.74 1.58 14.15
N PRO A 16 -6.75 0.80 13.67
CA PRO A 16 -5.40 1.31 13.51
C PRO A 16 -5.47 2.64 12.77
N ALA A 17 -4.74 3.66 13.23
CA ALA A 17 -4.57 4.88 12.46
C ALA A 17 -3.89 4.48 11.14
N HIS A 18 -4.64 4.30 10.04
CA HIS A 18 -4.20 3.42 8.97
C HIS A 18 -3.17 4.09 8.03
N ALA A 19 -1.88 3.88 8.31
CA ALA A 19 -0.87 3.88 7.24
C ALA A 19 -0.88 2.52 6.49
N ASP A 20 -1.46 1.48 7.11
CA ASP A 20 -1.71 0.19 6.50
C ASP A 20 -2.74 0.29 5.37
N ALA A 21 -2.35 -0.09 4.17
CA ALA A 21 -3.26 -0.10 3.03
C ALA A 21 -2.85 -1.16 2.02
N THR A 22 -3.84 -1.80 1.41
CA THR A 22 -3.62 -2.57 0.18
C THR A 22 -4.55 -2.03 -0.91
N LYS A 23 -4.00 -1.72 -2.07
CA LYS A 23 -4.71 -1.15 -3.22
C LYS A 23 -4.27 -1.82 -4.50
N THR A 24 -5.18 -1.98 -5.43
CA THR A 24 -4.90 -2.54 -6.74
C THR A 24 -5.41 -1.61 -7.82
N ASP A 25 -4.73 -1.62 -8.97
CA ASP A 25 -5.12 -0.94 -10.18
C ASP A 25 -4.68 -1.82 -11.36
N GLY A 26 -5.66 -2.40 -12.06
CA GLY A 26 -5.42 -3.45 -13.03
C GLY A 26 -4.65 -4.64 -12.43
N LYS A 27 -3.46 -4.88 -12.97
CA LYS A 27 -2.57 -5.99 -12.58
C LYS A 27 -1.56 -5.62 -11.50
N VAL A 28 -1.56 -4.36 -11.07
CA VAL A 28 -0.58 -3.84 -10.11
C VAL A 28 -1.23 -3.74 -8.74
N GLY A 29 -0.53 -4.23 -7.73
CA GLY A 29 -0.88 -4.07 -6.32
C GLY A 29 0.13 -3.19 -5.59
N LEU A 30 -0.35 -2.43 -4.62
CA LEU A 30 0.40 -1.69 -3.61
C LEU A 30 0.03 -2.27 -2.24
N THR A 31 1.03 -2.56 -1.42
CA THR A 31 0.86 -2.76 0.03
C THR A 31 1.72 -1.75 0.77
N VAL A 32 1.10 -1.10 1.74
CA VAL A 32 1.72 -0.19 2.69
C VAL A 32 1.49 -0.78 4.06
N THR A 33 2.54 -0.81 4.87
CA THR A 33 2.48 -1.22 6.27
C THR A 33 2.99 -0.10 7.15
N GLY A 34 2.14 0.40 8.02
CA GLY A 34 2.54 1.26 9.10
C GLY A 34 1.43 1.83 9.97
N HIS A 35 1.81 2.77 10.83
CA HIS A 35 0.94 3.31 11.87
C HIS A 35 0.88 4.84 11.84
N GLY A 36 -0.34 5.36 11.77
CA GLY A 36 -0.66 6.77 11.60
C GLY A 36 0.02 7.35 10.37
N LEU A 37 0.92 8.31 10.60
CA LEU A 37 1.66 8.97 9.53
C LEU A 37 3.02 8.33 9.22
N GLN A 38 3.34 7.21 9.86
CA GLN A 38 4.63 6.53 9.69
C GLN A 38 4.43 5.27 8.86
N VAL A 39 5.28 5.10 7.85
CA VAL A 39 5.31 3.90 7.03
C VAL A 39 6.58 3.12 7.33
N GLN A 40 6.42 1.87 7.75
CA GLN A 40 7.51 0.96 8.09
C GLN A 40 7.99 0.24 6.85
N GLN A 41 7.06 -0.23 6.03
CA GLN A 41 7.32 -0.93 4.79
C GLN A 41 6.30 -0.50 3.73
N ALA A 42 6.74 -0.49 2.49
CA ALA A 42 5.84 -0.35 1.36
C ALA A 42 6.39 -1.19 0.21
N GLY A 43 5.50 -1.67 -0.63
CA GLY A 43 5.84 -2.57 -1.70
C GLY A 43 4.65 -2.82 -2.59
N GLY A 44 4.78 -3.81 -3.45
CA GLY A 44 3.70 -4.15 -4.35
C GLY A 44 4.09 -5.28 -5.26
N TRP A 45 3.15 -5.66 -6.11
CA TRP A 45 3.33 -6.73 -7.06
C TRP A 45 2.72 -6.34 -8.40
N VAL A 46 3.14 -7.06 -9.44
CA VAL A 46 2.46 -7.11 -10.73
C VAL A 46 2.15 -8.56 -11.06
N ASP A 47 0.97 -8.82 -11.60
CA ASP A 47 0.59 -10.16 -12.03
C ASP A 47 1.54 -10.73 -13.10
N GLY A 48 1.88 -12.00 -12.95
CA GLY A 48 2.79 -12.73 -13.83
C GLY A 48 4.27 -12.41 -13.61
N HIS A 49 5.07 -12.73 -14.63
CA HIS A 49 6.51 -12.49 -14.66
C HIS A 49 6.90 -11.66 -15.88
N PRO A 50 6.47 -10.38 -15.95
CA PRO A 50 6.89 -9.52 -17.04
C PRO A 50 8.41 -9.43 -17.08
N LYS A 51 8.98 -9.55 -18.29
CA LYS A 51 10.44 -9.48 -18.48
C LYS A 51 10.94 -8.12 -18.00
N GLY A 52 11.94 -8.14 -17.12
CA GLY A 52 12.53 -6.90 -16.61
C GLY A 52 11.64 -6.14 -15.64
N ALA A 53 10.67 -6.81 -14.99
CA ALA A 53 9.81 -6.23 -13.96
C ALA A 53 10.63 -5.42 -12.95
N ARG A 54 10.39 -4.10 -12.92
CA ARG A 54 10.98 -3.15 -11.99
C ARG A 54 9.88 -2.24 -11.50
N ALA A 55 9.97 -1.81 -10.25
CA ALA A 55 9.05 -0.86 -9.68
C ALA A 55 9.76 0.21 -8.86
N ARG A 56 9.06 1.30 -8.60
CA ARG A 56 9.49 2.38 -7.71
C ARG A 56 8.30 2.93 -6.94
N LEU A 57 8.58 3.52 -5.79
CA LEU A 57 7.60 4.28 -5.02
C LEU A 57 7.75 5.76 -5.32
N TYR A 58 6.62 6.46 -5.35
CA TYR A 58 6.57 7.92 -5.39
C TYR A 58 5.45 8.40 -4.49
N THR A 59 5.53 9.65 -4.06
CA THR A 59 4.48 10.31 -3.30
C THR A 59 3.83 11.42 -4.08
N VAL A 60 2.56 11.70 -3.78
CA VAL A 60 1.88 12.91 -4.22
C VAL A 60 1.35 13.65 -3.00
N TYR A 61 1.78 14.90 -2.82
CA TYR A 61 1.31 15.75 -1.73
C TYR A 61 0.94 17.12 -2.29
N GLN A 62 -0.29 17.57 -2.01
CA GLN A 62 -0.82 18.84 -2.53
C GLN A 62 -0.69 18.97 -4.07
N GLY A 63 -0.88 17.86 -4.79
CA GLY A 63 -0.76 17.81 -6.25
C GLY A 63 0.68 17.72 -6.78
N VAL A 64 1.70 17.81 -5.91
CA VAL A 64 3.11 17.71 -6.29
C VAL A 64 3.60 16.27 -6.14
N ARG A 65 4.18 15.72 -7.20
CA ARG A 65 4.82 14.40 -7.20
C ARG A 65 6.27 14.49 -6.76
N ASP A 66 6.69 13.58 -5.89
CA ASP A 66 8.08 13.39 -5.48
C ASP A 66 8.47 11.90 -5.58
N GLU A 67 9.67 11.63 -6.06
CA GLU A 67 10.18 10.27 -6.24
C GLU A 67 10.76 9.77 -4.91
N LEU A 68 10.10 8.79 -4.31
CA LEU A 68 10.48 8.28 -3.00
C LEU A 68 11.66 7.30 -3.07
N THR A 69 11.70 6.49 -4.12
CA THR A 69 12.74 5.50 -4.37
C THR A 69 13.16 5.49 -5.83
N GLY A 70 14.38 5.03 -6.11
CA GLY A 70 14.75 4.63 -7.48
C GLY A 70 14.04 3.34 -7.92
N TRP A 71 14.24 2.97 -9.19
CA TRP A 71 13.78 1.68 -9.73
C TRP A 71 14.47 0.51 -9.03
N LYS A 72 13.68 -0.47 -8.60
CA LYS A 72 14.14 -1.73 -8.01
C LYS A 72 13.56 -2.90 -8.79
N LYS A 73 14.39 -3.90 -9.06
CA LYS A 73 13.96 -5.15 -9.72
C LYS A 73 12.98 -5.91 -8.84
N ALA A 74 11.89 -6.37 -9.43
CA ALA A 74 10.92 -7.23 -8.77
C ALA A 74 11.38 -8.70 -8.81
N THR A 75 11.07 -9.43 -7.75
CA THR A 75 11.37 -10.85 -7.60
C THR A 75 10.16 -11.66 -8.08
N PRO A 76 10.34 -12.57 -9.05
CA PRO A 76 9.31 -13.54 -9.42
C PRO A 76 8.93 -14.43 -8.23
N GLU A 77 7.65 -14.51 -7.91
CA GLU A 77 7.10 -15.42 -6.90
C GLU A 77 5.98 -16.26 -7.51
N SER A 78 5.93 -17.54 -7.12
CA SER A 78 4.89 -18.48 -7.56
C SER A 78 4.25 -19.13 -6.34
N MET A 79 2.93 -18.97 -6.21
CA MET A 79 2.11 -19.54 -5.15
C MET A 79 1.03 -20.42 -5.78
N GLY A 80 1.32 -21.71 -5.92
CA GLY A 80 0.47 -22.65 -6.65
C GLY A 80 0.38 -22.25 -8.13
N ILE A 81 -0.84 -21.98 -8.61
CA ILE A 81 -1.10 -21.51 -9.99
C ILE A 81 -0.89 -19.99 -10.17
N THR A 82 -0.81 -19.24 -9.06
CA THR A 82 -0.65 -17.78 -9.09
C THR A 82 0.81 -17.42 -9.29
N LYS A 83 1.07 -16.54 -10.26
CA LYS A 83 2.40 -15.99 -10.54
C LYS A 83 2.35 -14.49 -10.38
N LEU A 84 3.32 -13.93 -9.68
CA LEU A 84 3.45 -12.48 -9.50
C LEU A 84 4.92 -12.08 -9.47
N SER A 85 5.21 -10.80 -9.66
CA SER A 85 6.54 -10.25 -9.43
C SER A 85 6.45 -9.16 -8.38
N ALA A 86 7.06 -9.39 -7.22
CA ALA A 86 6.91 -8.53 -6.04
C ALA A 86 8.16 -7.70 -5.76
N VAL A 87 7.96 -6.56 -5.10
CA VAL A 87 9.02 -5.72 -4.58
C VAL A 87 8.62 -5.14 -3.23
N THR A 88 9.57 -5.07 -2.31
CA THR A 88 9.35 -4.48 -0.97
C THR A 88 10.51 -3.55 -0.62
N TRP A 89 10.18 -2.41 -0.02
CA TRP A 89 11.10 -1.45 0.57
C TRP A 89 10.83 -1.32 2.07
N HIS A 90 11.92 -1.26 2.84
CA HIS A 90 11.87 -0.94 4.26
C HIS A 90 12.07 0.57 4.40
N LEU A 91 11.00 1.28 4.75
CA LEU A 91 11.00 2.73 4.93
C LEU A 91 11.32 3.15 6.36
N ARG A 92 11.52 2.19 7.28
CA ARG A 92 12.03 2.40 8.65
C ARG A 92 11.23 3.43 9.46
N GLY A 93 9.91 3.44 9.30
CA GLY A 93 9.03 4.37 10.02
C GLY A 93 9.09 5.80 9.46
N ARG A 94 9.47 5.96 8.19
CA ARG A 94 9.48 7.28 7.52
C ARG A 94 8.13 7.94 7.69
N LYS A 95 8.15 9.19 8.13
CA LYS A 95 6.95 9.99 8.37
C LYS A 95 6.55 10.72 7.10
N PHE A 96 5.25 10.77 6.85
CA PHE A 96 4.65 11.48 5.71
C PHE A 96 3.67 12.56 6.23
N PRO A 97 3.52 13.68 5.51
CA PRO A 97 2.45 14.64 5.80
C PRO A 97 1.06 13.99 5.72
N GLN A 98 0.12 14.47 6.54
CA GLN A 98 -1.27 14.02 6.48
C GLN A 98 -1.87 14.31 5.09
N GLY A 99 -2.53 13.31 4.52
CA GLY A 99 -3.14 13.38 3.20
C GLY A 99 -2.17 13.12 2.05
N SER A 100 -0.92 12.76 2.32
CA SER A 100 0.03 12.32 1.28
C SER A 100 -0.45 11.03 0.64
N TRP A 101 -0.35 10.92 -0.67
CA TRP A 101 -0.57 9.67 -1.38
C TRP A 101 0.76 8.96 -1.58
N LEU A 102 0.84 7.68 -1.21
CA LEU A 102 1.94 6.80 -1.53
C LEU A 102 1.50 5.89 -2.67
N CYS A 103 2.25 5.90 -3.76
CA CYS A 103 1.92 5.18 -4.99
C CYS A 103 3.08 4.29 -5.39
N ILE A 104 2.77 3.23 -6.14
CA ILE A 104 3.76 2.38 -6.80
C ILE A 104 3.58 2.43 -8.30
N GLN A 105 4.70 2.42 -9.03
CA GLN A 105 4.72 2.29 -10.47
C GLN A 105 5.60 1.12 -10.86
N PHE A 106 5.08 0.22 -11.71
CA PHE A 106 5.88 -0.78 -12.41
C PHE A 106 6.27 -0.26 -13.80
N ALA A 107 7.47 -0.60 -14.24
CA ALA A 107 7.93 -0.29 -15.59
C ALA A 107 7.11 -1.09 -16.61
N ASP A 108 6.77 -0.44 -17.72
CA ASP A 108 6.09 -1.05 -18.89
C ASP A 108 4.76 -1.77 -18.52
N THR A 109 4.13 -1.35 -17.43
CA THR A 109 2.83 -1.84 -16.98
C THR A 109 1.90 -0.67 -16.71
N ASP A 110 0.66 -0.79 -17.18
CA ASP A 110 -0.39 0.16 -16.84
C ASP A 110 -0.89 -0.07 -15.41
N GLY A 111 -1.29 1.02 -14.76
CA GLY A 111 -1.80 1.01 -13.41
C GLY A 111 -0.79 1.55 -12.39
N ALA A 112 -1.28 2.40 -11.50
CA ALA A 112 -0.47 3.04 -10.47
C ALA A 112 -1.30 3.19 -9.19
N PRO A 113 -1.57 2.09 -8.47
CA PRO A 113 -2.39 2.15 -7.28
C PRO A 113 -1.72 3.05 -6.24
N CYS A 114 -2.54 3.88 -5.60
CA CYS A 114 -2.13 4.83 -4.59
C CYS A 114 -2.94 4.61 -3.31
N ALA A 115 -2.28 4.74 -2.16
CA ALA A 115 -2.91 4.77 -0.85
C ALA A 115 -2.69 6.13 -0.20
N GLN A 116 -3.75 6.73 0.34
CA GLN A 116 -3.62 7.97 1.12
C GLN A 116 -3.15 7.62 2.53
N ILE A 117 -2.12 8.33 3.00
CA ILE A 117 -1.61 8.25 4.37
C ILE A 117 -2.35 9.27 5.21
N HIS A 118 -3.05 8.80 6.23
CA HIS A 118 -3.75 9.64 7.20
C HIS A 118 -3.69 9.02 8.60
N ARG A 119 -4.08 9.81 9.61
CA ARG A 119 -4.23 9.31 10.98
C ARG A 119 -5.59 8.67 11.17
#